data_AF-A0A4U0XMP0-F1
#
_entry.id   AF-A0A4U0XMP0-F1
#
_cell.length_a   1.000
_cell.length_b   1.000
_cell.length_c   1.000
_cell.angle_alpha   90.00
_cell.angle_beta   90.00
_cell.angle_gamma   90.00
#
_symmetry.space_group_name_H-M   'P 1'
#
loop_
_entity.id
_entity.type
_entity.pdbx_description
1 polymer ?
#
loop_
_entity_poly.entity_id
_entity_poly.type
_entity_poly.pdbx_seq_one_letter_code
_entity_poly.pdbx_strand_id
1 'polypeptide(L)'
;MDTRKPPEFTLELVADRSNVKDVVKGLVHTIFFHRYFTPLTPATHDVLDTTLPYVSEDDIEDLIETRATAFVRSLDTATSTQHTSPQYSAKSTTAATSRGTLAVKFLEKKRRKGWFIAKADEETVWETWVLEVTLTSARSEPEAARNRRVMEGSLQEAAMKVVAVVNREKGHIPPITTNESNPFPYQIVVNPKNG
;
A
#
# COMPACT_ATOMS: atom_id res chain seq x y z
N MET A 1 10.95 -6.97 27.24
CA MET A 1 10.53 -5.96 26.25
C MET A 1 9.20 -6.43 25.72
N ASP A 2 8.15 -5.61 25.86
CA ASP A 2 6.78 -5.98 25.49
C ASP A 2 6.73 -6.61 24.09
N THR A 3 6.32 -7.87 24.02
CA THR A 3 5.98 -8.57 22.79
C THR A 3 4.62 -8.09 22.29
N ARG A 4 4.46 -6.76 22.13
CA ARG A 4 3.27 -6.21 21.48
C ARG A 4 3.36 -6.55 20.01
N LYS A 5 2.27 -7.08 19.46
CA LYS A 5 2.13 -7.31 18.01
C LYS A 5 2.45 -6.00 17.29
N PRO A 6 3.29 -6.00 16.25
CA PRO A 6 3.57 -4.81 15.44
C PRO A 6 2.26 -4.17 14.98
N PRO A 7 2.12 -2.83 15.04
CA PRO A 7 0.90 -2.16 14.60
C PRO A 7 0.64 -2.34 13.11
N GLU A 8 -0.64 -2.41 12.79
CA GLU A 8 -1.16 -2.51 11.44
C GLU A 8 -2.19 -1.39 11.22
N PHE A 9 -2.05 -0.67 10.11
CA PHE A 9 -2.91 0.47 9.77
C PHE A 9 -3.58 0.26 8.42
N THR A 10 -4.91 0.22 8.41
CA THR A 10 -5.68 0.04 7.17
C THR A 10 -6.07 1.38 6.55
N LEU A 11 -5.86 1.51 5.24
CA LEU A 11 -6.25 2.64 4.40
C LEU A 11 -7.23 2.13 3.36
N GLU A 12 -8.38 2.78 3.24
CA GLU A 12 -9.42 2.40 2.28
C GLU A 12 -9.32 3.31 1.07
N LEU A 13 -9.32 2.71 -0.12
CA LEU A 13 -9.23 3.39 -1.40
C LEU A 13 -10.35 2.93 -2.32
N VAL A 14 -10.87 3.86 -3.09
CA VAL A 14 -11.80 3.60 -4.18
C VAL A 14 -11.14 4.07 -5.46
N ALA A 15 -11.08 3.24 -6.49
CA ALA A 15 -10.52 3.64 -7.78
C ALA A 15 -11.23 2.96 -8.96
N ASP A 16 -11.17 3.56 -10.14
CA ASP A 16 -11.53 2.87 -11.38
C ASP A 16 -10.32 2.18 -12.02
N ARG A 17 -10.57 1.41 -13.09
CA ARG A 17 -9.51 0.66 -13.79
C ARG A 17 -8.42 1.54 -14.40
N SER A 18 -8.75 2.74 -14.85
CA SER A 18 -7.79 3.67 -15.45
C SER A 18 -6.86 4.29 -14.41
N ASN A 19 -7.35 4.53 -13.19
CA ASN A 19 -6.66 5.31 -12.18
C ASN A 19 -6.09 4.48 -11.02
N VAL A 20 -6.50 3.20 -10.87
CA VAL A 20 -6.11 2.36 -9.73
C VAL A 20 -4.59 2.25 -9.55
N LYS A 21 -3.82 2.19 -10.65
CA LYS A 21 -2.37 2.09 -10.55
C LYS A 21 -1.80 3.35 -9.88
N ASP A 22 -2.16 4.52 -10.39
CA ASP A 22 -1.60 5.80 -9.96
C ASP A 22 -2.09 6.18 -8.55
N VAL A 23 -3.35 5.88 -8.21
CA VAL A 23 -3.90 6.04 -6.85
C VAL A 23 -3.13 5.20 -5.83
N VAL A 24 -2.85 3.93 -6.15
CA VAL A 24 -2.06 3.05 -5.27
C VAL A 24 -0.62 3.55 -5.16
N LYS A 25 0.02 3.92 -6.28
CA LYS A 25 1.38 4.47 -6.27
C LYS A 25 1.46 5.72 -5.39
N GLY A 26 0.57 6.68 -5.59
CA GLY A 26 0.57 7.94 -4.85
C GLY A 26 0.48 7.74 -3.34
N LEU A 27 -0.40 6.84 -2.90
CA LEU A 27 -0.52 6.55 -1.47
C LEU A 27 0.69 5.78 -0.91
N VAL A 28 1.27 4.85 -1.68
CA VAL A 28 2.49 4.14 -1.27
C VAL A 28 3.68 5.09 -1.18
N HIS A 29 3.89 5.99 -2.15
CA HIS A 29 4.92 7.04 -2.04
C HIS A 29 4.67 7.95 -0.83
N THR A 30 3.41 8.28 -0.53
CA THR A 30 3.07 9.07 0.66
C THR A 30 3.48 8.33 1.95
N ILE A 31 3.28 7.02 2.03
CA ILE A 31 3.73 6.21 3.18
C ILE A 31 5.26 6.21 3.26
N PHE A 32 5.95 5.93 2.14
CA PHE A 32 7.41 5.92 2.09
C PHE A 32 8.00 7.28 2.48
N PHE A 33 7.43 8.40 2.05
CA PHE A 33 7.90 9.73 2.44
C PHE A 33 7.97 9.93 3.97
N HIS A 34 7.07 9.31 4.73
CA HIS A 34 7.03 9.42 6.20
C HIS A 34 7.77 8.31 6.95
N ARG A 35 8.22 7.27 6.24
CA ARG A 35 8.75 6.02 6.84
C ARG A 35 10.04 5.52 6.18
N TYR A 36 10.53 6.21 5.17
CA TYR A 36 11.86 6.04 4.61
C TYR A 36 12.80 7.01 5.32
N PHE A 37 13.71 6.47 6.13
CA PHE A 37 14.56 7.24 7.05
C PHE A 37 15.90 7.66 6.42
N THR A 38 16.06 7.45 5.12
CA THR A 38 17.16 8.03 4.34
C THR A 38 16.83 9.49 4.03
N PRO A 39 17.81 10.41 4.02
CA PRO A 39 17.58 11.78 3.58
C PRO A 39 17.00 11.82 2.16
N LEU A 40 15.95 12.62 1.97
CA LEU A 40 15.25 12.79 0.70
C LEU A 40 15.27 14.24 0.24
N THR A 41 15.31 14.44 -1.08
CA THR A 41 14.97 15.75 -1.66
C THR A 41 13.45 15.91 -1.67
N PRO A 42 12.88 17.04 -1.20
CA PRO A 42 11.45 17.25 -1.25
C PRO A 42 10.92 17.22 -2.69
N ALA A 43 9.95 16.34 -2.95
CA ALA A 43 9.27 16.22 -4.23
C ALA A 43 7.78 15.96 -4.01
N THR A 44 6.98 16.34 -4.99
CA THR A 44 5.53 16.13 -5.01
C THR A 44 5.08 15.68 -6.40
N HIS A 45 3.95 15.02 -6.46
CA HIS A 45 3.26 14.71 -7.70
C HIS A 45 1.75 14.91 -7.55
N ASP A 46 1.06 15.04 -8.68
CA ASP A 46 -0.39 15.15 -8.70
C ASP A 46 -1.01 13.81 -9.08
N VAL A 47 -1.92 13.34 -8.23
CA VAL A 47 -2.73 12.15 -8.49
C VAL A 47 -4.18 12.57 -8.37
N LEU A 48 -4.89 12.51 -9.50
CA LEU A 48 -6.21 13.13 -9.65
C LEU A 48 -6.12 14.64 -9.34
N ASP A 49 -6.99 15.17 -8.49
CA ASP A 49 -6.98 16.58 -8.06
C ASP A 49 -6.29 16.75 -6.68
N THR A 50 -5.35 15.86 -6.32
CA THR A 50 -4.62 15.90 -5.04
C THR A 50 -3.10 15.87 -5.26
N THR A 51 -2.40 16.87 -4.69
CA THR A 51 -0.93 16.92 -4.64
C THR A 51 -0.43 16.12 -3.44
N LEU A 52 0.38 15.09 -3.69
CA LEU A 52 0.92 14.19 -2.67
C LEU A 52 2.46 14.23 -2.61
N PRO A 53 3.07 13.99 -1.43
CA PRO A 53 4.51 13.87 -1.32
C PRO A 53 5.01 12.63 -2.07
N TYR A 54 6.18 12.77 -2.68
CA TYR A 54 6.80 11.77 -3.54
C TYR A 54 8.21 11.45 -3.09
N VAL A 55 8.65 10.20 -3.32
CA VAL A 55 10.02 9.77 -3.07
C VAL A 55 10.69 9.55 -4.42
N SER A 56 11.57 10.48 -4.80
CA SER A 56 12.26 10.52 -6.10
C SER A 56 13.59 9.75 -6.08
N GLU A 57 13.56 8.51 -5.61
CA GLU A 57 14.69 7.59 -5.66
C GLU A 57 14.34 6.46 -6.65
N ASP A 58 15.22 6.23 -7.63
CA ASP A 58 14.95 5.33 -8.77
C ASP A 58 14.57 3.91 -8.32
N ASP A 59 15.23 3.38 -7.29
CA ASP A 59 14.99 2.03 -6.78
C ASP A 59 13.63 1.90 -6.08
N ILE A 60 13.18 2.95 -5.40
CA ILE A 60 11.85 3.04 -4.78
C ILE A 60 10.77 3.19 -5.85
N GLU A 61 11.01 4.03 -6.86
CA GLU A 61 10.09 4.22 -7.98
C GLU A 61 9.87 2.92 -8.75
N ASP A 62 10.95 2.22 -9.13
CA ASP A 62 10.89 0.94 -9.83
C ASP A 62 10.17 -0.13 -9.00
N LEU A 63 10.46 -0.19 -7.70
CA LEU A 63 9.79 -1.12 -6.78
C LEU A 63 8.28 -0.84 -6.71
N ILE A 64 7.89 0.41 -6.51
CA ILE A 64 6.49 0.81 -6.38
C ILE A 64 5.75 0.59 -7.69
N GLU A 65 6.32 0.96 -8.84
CA GLU A 65 5.75 0.72 -10.17
C GLU A 65 5.55 -0.77 -10.43
N THR A 66 6.57 -1.60 -10.14
CA THR A 66 6.49 -3.05 -10.32
C THR A 66 5.37 -3.66 -9.49
N ARG A 67 5.24 -3.23 -8.23
CA ARG A 67 4.28 -3.79 -7.28
C ARG A 67 2.86 -3.28 -7.53
N ALA A 68 2.69 -2.02 -7.91
CA ALA A 68 1.40 -1.47 -8.35
C ALA A 68 0.93 -2.16 -9.64
N THR A 69 1.83 -2.40 -10.60
CA THR A 69 1.50 -3.16 -11.82
C THR A 69 1.07 -4.60 -11.50
N ALA A 70 1.79 -5.28 -10.62
CA ALA A 70 1.41 -6.63 -10.16
C ALA A 70 0.06 -6.62 -9.43
N PHE A 71 -0.22 -5.58 -8.64
CA PHE A 71 -1.50 -5.39 -7.96
C PHE A 71 -2.66 -5.29 -8.96
N VAL A 72 -2.54 -4.42 -9.98
CA VAL A 72 -3.58 -4.27 -11.02
C VAL A 72 -3.86 -5.59 -11.73
N ARG A 73 -2.82 -6.34 -12.13
CA ARG A 73 -2.98 -7.67 -12.76
C ARG A 73 -3.70 -8.67 -11.84
N SER A 74 -3.47 -8.58 -10.53
CA SER A 74 -4.14 -9.45 -9.57
C SER A 74 -5.64 -9.17 -9.47
N LEU A 75 -6.05 -7.91 -9.63
CA LEU A 75 -7.46 -7.51 -9.67
C LEU A 75 -8.18 -8.05 -10.93
N ASP A 76 -7.49 -8.13 -12.06
CA ASP A 76 -8.02 -8.72 -13.31
C ASP A 76 -8.22 -10.24 -13.19
N THR A 77 -7.30 -10.91 -12.52
CA THR A 77 -7.34 -12.36 -12.31
C THR A 77 -8.50 -12.73 -11.37
N ALA A 78 -8.70 -11.96 -10.30
CA ALA A 78 -9.81 -12.16 -9.36
C ALA A 78 -11.20 -11.98 -10.02
N THR A 79 -11.31 -11.10 -11.01
CA THR A 79 -12.55 -10.96 -11.79
C THR A 79 -12.82 -12.13 -12.73
N SER A 80 -11.77 -12.70 -13.32
CA SER A 80 -11.92 -13.78 -14.31
C SER A 80 -12.37 -15.11 -13.68
N THR A 81 -11.98 -15.39 -12.44
CA THR A 81 -12.35 -16.64 -11.73
C THR A 81 -13.80 -16.68 -11.24
N GLN A 82 -14.51 -15.54 -11.18
CA GLN A 82 -15.94 -15.50 -10.84
C GLN A 82 -16.86 -15.92 -12.01
N HIS A 83 -16.32 -16.07 -13.23
CA HIS A 83 -17.13 -16.32 -14.45
C HIS A 83 -17.12 -17.76 -14.98
N THR A 84 -16.61 -18.77 -14.25
CA THR A 84 -16.44 -20.14 -14.78
C THR A 84 -17.47 -21.19 -14.31
N SER A 85 -18.68 -20.79 -13.90
CA SER A 85 -19.80 -21.73 -13.71
C SER A 85 -20.78 -21.67 -14.89
N PRO A 86 -20.82 -22.67 -15.80
CA PRO A 86 -21.79 -22.69 -16.88
C PRO A 86 -23.11 -23.32 -16.40
N GLN A 87 -23.91 -22.57 -15.64
CA GLN A 87 -25.29 -22.98 -15.41
C GLN A 87 -26.19 -21.77 -15.12
N TYR A 88 -27.06 -21.48 -16.09
CA TYR A 88 -28.27 -20.66 -15.99
C TYR A 88 -28.33 -19.67 -14.81
N SER A 89 -27.86 -18.44 -14.99
CA SER A 89 -28.24 -17.35 -14.08
C SER A 89 -28.59 -16.09 -14.85
N ALA A 90 -29.76 -15.56 -14.51
CA ALA A 90 -30.35 -14.35 -15.04
C ALA A 90 -29.39 -13.16 -14.92
N LYS A 91 -29.47 -12.28 -15.91
CA LYS A 91 -28.87 -10.94 -16.02
C LYS A 91 -28.65 -10.28 -14.64
N SER A 92 -27.51 -10.53 -14.00
CA SER A 92 -27.08 -9.82 -12.79
C SER A 92 -26.68 -8.41 -13.22
N THR A 93 -27.56 -7.44 -12.95
CA THR A 93 -27.38 -6.04 -13.31
C THR A 93 -26.45 -5.28 -12.36
N THR A 94 -25.97 -5.90 -11.29
CA THR A 94 -24.96 -5.32 -10.39
C THR A 94 -23.56 -5.61 -10.91
N ALA A 95 -22.80 -4.56 -11.25
CA ALA A 95 -21.39 -4.69 -11.59
C ALA A 95 -20.65 -5.36 -10.42
N ALA A 96 -20.00 -6.50 -10.67
CA ALA A 96 -19.19 -7.17 -9.65
C ALA A 96 -18.10 -6.19 -9.19
N THR A 97 -18.19 -5.74 -7.95
CA THR A 97 -17.21 -4.83 -7.35
C THR A 97 -15.99 -5.66 -6.98
N SER A 98 -14.88 -5.48 -7.70
CA SER A 98 -13.64 -6.19 -7.42
C SER A 98 -12.91 -5.51 -6.27
N ARG A 99 -12.33 -6.28 -5.35
CA ARG A 99 -11.51 -5.76 -4.25
C ARG A 99 -10.15 -6.44 -4.26
N GLY A 100 -9.13 -5.72 -3.81
CA GLY A 100 -7.80 -6.28 -3.59
C GLY A 100 -7.09 -5.58 -2.45
N THR A 101 -6.06 -6.24 -1.92
CA THR A 101 -5.26 -5.70 -0.82
C THR A 101 -3.79 -5.63 -1.18
N LEU A 102 -3.13 -4.56 -0.76
CA LEU A 102 -1.68 -4.38 -0.88
C LEU A 102 -1.13 -3.96 0.47
N ALA A 103 -0.04 -4.57 0.93
CA ALA A 103 0.57 -4.24 2.20
C ALA A 103 1.99 -3.69 2.01
N VAL A 104 2.28 -2.56 2.65
CA VAL A 104 3.63 -2.04 2.84
C VAL A 104 4.09 -2.43 4.24
N LYS A 105 5.24 -3.09 4.35
CA LYS A 105 5.80 -3.57 5.61
C LYS A 105 7.17 -2.95 5.81
N PHE A 106 7.42 -2.43 7.01
CA PHE A 106 8.73 -1.98 7.44
C PHE A 106 9.31 -2.97 8.45
N LEU A 107 10.59 -3.30 8.28
CA LEU A 107 11.29 -4.35 9.01
C LEU A 107 12.50 -3.79 9.76
N GLU A 108 12.92 -4.52 10.78
CA GLU A 108 14.14 -4.29 11.55
C GLU A 108 15.03 -5.53 11.41
N LYS A 109 16.31 -5.31 11.11
CA LYS A 109 17.33 -6.36 11.18
C LYS A 109 17.78 -6.54 12.63
N LYS A 110 17.41 -7.66 13.26
CA LYS A 110 17.88 -8.01 14.60
C LYS A 110 19.12 -8.88 14.52
N ARG A 111 20.27 -8.28 14.81
CA ARG A 111 21.53 -9.00 14.96
C ARG A 111 21.54 -9.79 16.27
N ARG A 112 21.34 -11.11 16.21
CA ARG A 112 21.41 -11.98 17.40
C ARG A 112 22.89 -12.23 17.75
N LYS A 113 23.39 -11.59 18.81
CA LYS A 113 24.68 -11.97 19.41
C LYS A 113 24.52 -13.29 20.18
N GLY A 114 24.95 -14.39 19.59
CA GLY A 114 25.14 -15.68 20.28
C GLY A 114 26.59 -15.86 20.70
N TRP A 115 26.84 -16.40 21.90
CA TRP A 115 28.20 -16.56 22.44
C TRP A 115 29.07 -17.48 21.57
N PHE A 116 28.53 -18.47 20.84
CA PHE A 116 29.36 -19.47 20.16
C PHE A 116 29.06 -19.74 18.68
N ILE A 117 28.01 -19.17 18.09
CA ILE A 117 27.69 -19.33 16.66
C ILE A 117 27.02 -18.04 16.20
N ALA A 118 27.57 -17.38 15.16
CA ALA A 118 26.87 -16.33 14.45
C ALA A 118 25.62 -16.94 13.80
N LYS A 119 24.43 -16.66 14.35
CA LYS A 119 23.18 -16.95 13.64
C LYS A 119 22.96 -15.87 12.58
N ALA A 120 22.31 -16.25 11.49
CA ALA A 120 21.87 -15.33 10.45
C ALA A 120 21.02 -14.20 11.05
N ASP A 121 21.11 -13.01 10.46
CA ASP A 121 20.30 -11.87 10.84
C ASP A 121 18.81 -12.19 10.64
N GLU A 122 17.99 -11.84 11.64
CA GLU A 122 16.55 -12.06 11.62
C GLU A 122 15.85 -10.75 11.28
N GLU A 123 15.05 -10.73 10.21
CA GLU A 123 14.21 -9.57 9.88
C GLU A 123 12.83 -9.73 10.54
N THR A 124 12.40 -8.73 11.31
CA THR A 124 11.08 -8.70 11.94
C THR A 124 10.32 -7.46 11.51
N VAL A 125 9.04 -7.60 11.16
CA VAL A 125 8.16 -6.46 10.85
C VAL A 125 7.92 -5.64 12.10
N TRP A 126 8.07 -4.32 12.02
CA TRP A 126 7.74 -3.40 13.12
C TRP A 126 6.54 -2.49 12.80
N GLU A 127 6.12 -2.37 11.54
CA GLU A 127 4.92 -1.64 11.12
C GLU A 127 4.37 -2.19 9.80
N THR A 128 3.04 -2.24 9.66
CA THR A 128 2.36 -2.61 8.40
C THR A 128 1.29 -1.58 8.04
N TRP A 129 1.26 -1.18 6.77
CA TRP A 129 0.18 -0.40 6.17
C TRP A 129 -0.56 -1.26 5.15
N VAL A 130 -1.86 -1.44 5.33
CA VAL A 130 -2.71 -2.22 4.44
C VAL A 130 -3.57 -1.27 3.62
N LEU A 131 -3.42 -1.30 2.31
CA LEU A 131 -4.27 -0.60 1.36
C LEU A 131 -5.36 -1.57 0.90
N GLU A 132 -6.61 -1.30 1.31
CA GLU A 132 -7.78 -1.98 0.79
C GLU A 132 -8.36 -1.19 -0.37
N VAL A 133 -8.31 -1.75 -1.58
CA VAL A 133 -8.74 -1.05 -2.80
C VAL A 133 -10.02 -1.67 -3.33
N THR A 134 -11.04 -0.83 -3.50
CA THR A 134 -12.32 -1.19 -4.12
C THR A 134 -12.36 -0.64 -5.54
N LEU A 135 -12.50 -1.53 -6.53
CA LEU A 135 -12.64 -1.15 -7.92
C LEU A 135 -14.08 -0.79 -8.26
N THR A 136 -14.24 0.40 -8.84
CA THR A 136 -15.51 0.88 -9.37
C THR A 136 -15.54 0.79 -10.89
N SER A 137 -16.74 0.68 -11.43
CA SER A 137 -17.01 0.78 -12.87
C SER A 137 -18.14 1.78 -13.08
N ALA A 138 -18.12 2.50 -14.20
CA ALA A 138 -19.21 3.37 -14.61
C ALA A 138 -19.85 2.84 -15.90
N ARG A 139 -21.18 2.90 -15.97
CA ARG A 139 -21.97 2.54 -17.17
C ARG A 139 -22.59 3.76 -17.86
N SER A 140 -22.39 4.95 -17.29
CA SER A 140 -22.89 6.23 -17.80
C SER A 140 -21.99 7.39 -17.34
N GLU A 141 -22.06 8.53 -18.03
CA GLU A 141 -21.30 9.73 -17.65
C GLU A 141 -21.63 10.26 -16.24
N PRO A 142 -22.90 10.33 -15.80
CA PRO A 142 -23.21 10.77 -14.43
C PRO A 142 -22.60 9.86 -13.37
N GLU A 143 -22.55 8.55 -13.64
CA GLU A 143 -21.89 7.59 -12.76
C GLU A 143 -20.37 7.74 -12.76
N ALA A 144 -19.75 7.99 -13.93
CA ALA A 144 -18.32 8.26 -14.02
C ALA A 144 -17.93 9.52 -13.23
N ALA A 145 -18.73 10.60 -13.35
CA ALA A 145 -18.51 11.83 -12.60
C ALA A 145 -18.64 11.62 -11.08
N ARG A 146 -19.61 10.80 -10.65
CA ARG A 146 -19.74 10.41 -9.23
C ARG A 146 -18.54 9.60 -8.77
N ASN A 147 -18.12 8.59 -9.54
CA ASN A 147 -16.99 7.73 -9.18
C ASN A 147 -15.68 8.53 -9.08
N ARG A 148 -15.46 9.52 -9.95
CA ARG A 148 -14.30 10.44 -9.87
C ARG A 148 -14.26 11.17 -8.53
N ARG A 149 -15.38 11.77 -8.09
CA ARG A 149 -15.47 12.46 -6.78
C ARG A 149 -15.24 11.52 -5.59
N VAL A 150 -15.77 10.30 -5.66
CA VAL A 150 -15.58 9.29 -4.59
C VAL A 150 -14.11 8.87 -4.52
N MET A 151 -13.48 8.64 -5.67
CA MET A 151 -12.08 8.26 -5.76
C MET A 151 -11.16 9.35 -5.21
N GLU A 152 -11.36 10.61 -5.62
CA GLU A 152 -10.66 11.79 -5.07
C GLU A 152 -10.81 11.90 -3.56
N GLY A 153 -12.06 11.81 -3.06
CA GLY A 153 -12.35 11.87 -1.63
C GLY A 153 -11.65 10.76 -0.85
N SER A 154 -11.67 9.52 -1.36
CA SER A 154 -11.01 8.39 -0.70
C SER A 154 -9.48 8.53 -0.66
N LEU A 155 -8.87 9.07 -1.73
CA LEU A 155 -7.43 9.32 -1.77
C LEU A 155 -7.03 10.39 -0.77
N GLN A 156 -7.78 11.50 -0.72
CA GLN A 156 -7.53 12.59 0.22
C GLN A 156 -7.69 12.12 1.68
N GLU A 157 -8.75 11.36 1.98
CA GLU A 157 -8.98 10.79 3.30
C GLU A 157 -7.86 9.84 3.71
N ALA A 158 -7.45 8.94 2.82
CA ALA A 158 -6.36 8.00 3.06
C ALA A 158 -5.02 8.71 3.30
N ALA A 159 -4.67 9.71 2.49
CA ALA A 159 -3.46 10.51 2.66
C ALA A 159 -3.46 11.26 4.00
N MET A 160 -4.57 11.89 4.37
CA MET A 160 -4.70 12.56 5.67
C MET A 160 -4.66 11.58 6.84
N LYS A 161 -5.18 10.36 6.66
CA LYS A 161 -5.06 9.28 7.65
C LYS A 161 -3.61 8.85 7.84
N VAL A 162 -2.80 8.77 6.77
CA VAL A 162 -1.35 8.55 6.88
C VAL A 162 -0.73 9.63 7.77
N VAL A 163 -0.96 10.92 7.45
CA VAL A 163 -0.41 12.05 8.22
C VAL A 163 -0.85 12.01 9.69
N ALA A 164 -2.11 11.70 9.97
CA ALA A 164 -2.61 11.60 11.34
C ALA A 164 -1.95 10.45 12.12
N VAL A 165 -1.81 9.28 11.50
CA VAL A 165 -1.20 8.10 12.12
C VAL A 165 0.28 8.31 12.34
N VAL A 166 1.05 8.76 11.35
CA VAL A 166 2.51 8.94 11.48
C VAL A 166 2.88 9.99 12.53
N ASN A 167 2.01 10.97 12.76
CA ASN A 167 2.21 11.96 13.82
C ASN A 167 1.90 11.42 15.21
N ARG A 168 0.90 10.55 15.34
CA ARG A 168 0.47 9.96 16.62
C ARG A 168 1.28 8.74 17.03
N GLU A 169 1.53 7.83 16.09
CA GLU A 169 2.12 6.52 16.31
C GLU A 169 3.62 6.55 15.97
N LYS A 170 4.44 6.81 17.00
CA LYS A 170 5.91 6.86 16.90
C LYS A 170 6.62 5.92 17.87
N GLY A 171 5.92 5.48 18.93
CA GLY A 171 6.53 4.72 20.03
C GLY A 171 7.00 3.31 19.66
N HIS A 172 6.55 2.78 18.53
CA HIS A 172 6.94 1.46 18.02
C HIS A 172 8.06 1.50 16.97
N ILE A 173 8.51 2.69 16.55
CA ILE A 173 9.63 2.84 15.61
C ILE A 173 10.92 2.37 16.33
N PRO A 174 11.64 1.36 15.80
CA PRO A 174 12.85 0.88 16.45
C PRO A 174 13.97 1.94 16.48
N PRO A 175 14.94 1.84 17.41
CA PRO A 175 16.11 2.70 17.39
C PRO A 175 17.00 2.39 16.18
N ILE A 176 17.54 3.42 15.52
CA ILE A 176 18.54 3.24 14.47
C ILE A 176 19.86 2.82 15.12
N THR A 177 20.34 1.61 14.77
CA THR A 177 21.56 1.01 15.33
C THR A 177 22.64 0.71 14.28
N THR A 178 22.40 1.13 13.04
CA THR A 178 23.27 0.90 11.88
C THR A 178 23.70 2.21 11.22
N ASN A 179 24.82 2.17 10.50
CA ASN A 179 25.29 3.25 9.64
C ASN A 179 24.97 2.98 8.16
N GLU A 180 24.20 1.93 7.85
CA GLU A 180 23.67 1.67 6.50
C GLU A 180 22.79 2.85 6.05
N SER A 181 22.82 3.17 4.75
CA SER A 181 22.04 4.29 4.19
C SER A 181 20.54 4.16 4.47
N ASN A 182 20.01 2.94 4.39
CA ASN A 182 18.64 2.62 4.77
C ASN A 182 18.63 1.75 6.06
N PRO A 183 18.20 2.30 7.21
CA PRO A 183 18.22 1.58 8.48
C PRO A 183 17.10 0.54 8.63
N PHE A 184 16.02 0.63 7.84
CA PHE A 184 14.85 -0.24 7.94
C PHE A 184 14.48 -0.83 6.58
N PRO A 185 14.69 -2.14 6.37
CA PRO A 185 14.22 -2.81 5.17
C PRO A 185 12.70 -2.70 5.01
N TYR A 186 12.22 -2.84 3.78
CA TYR A 186 10.80 -2.76 3.46
C TYR A 186 10.37 -3.81 2.45
N GLN A 187 9.08 -4.15 2.47
CA GLN A 187 8.45 -5.06 1.52
C GLN A 187 7.09 -4.53 1.11
N ILE A 188 6.76 -4.65 -0.18
CA ILE A 188 5.41 -4.41 -0.70
C ILE A 188 4.84 -5.75 -1.17
N VAL A 189 3.74 -6.16 -0.56
CA VAL A 189 3.11 -7.48 -0.78
C VAL A 189 1.73 -7.28 -1.38
N VAL A 190 1.50 -7.91 -2.55
CA VAL A 190 0.19 -7.95 -3.22
C VAL A 190 -0.61 -9.14 -2.69
N ASN A 191 -1.87 -8.91 -2.30
CA ASN A 191 -2.78 -9.87 -1.69
C ASN A 191 -2.10 -10.68 -0.57
N PRO A 192 -1.61 -10.01 0.49
CA PRO A 192 -1.04 -10.70 1.64
C PRO A 192 -2.03 -11.75 2.17
N LYS A 193 -1.56 -12.99 2.38
CA LYS A 193 -2.35 -14.00 3.09
C LYS A 193 -2.51 -13.52 4.54
N ASN A 194 -3.73 -13.60 5.07
CA ASN A 194 -3.95 -13.42 6.50
C ASN A 194 -3.11 -14.49 7.22
N GLY A 195 -2.10 -14.02 7.97
CA GLY A 195 -1.26 -14.87 8.82
C GLY A 195 -1.95 -15.19 10.13
#